data_AF-B0VIL0-F1
#
_entry.id   AF-B0VIL0-F1
#
_cell.length_a   1.000
_cell.length_b   1.000
_cell.length_c   1.000
_cell.angle_alpha   90.00
_cell.angle_beta   90.00
_cell.angle_gamma   90.00
#
_symmetry.space_group_name_H-M   'P 1'
#
loop_
_entity.id
_entity.type
_entity.pdbx_description
1 polymer ?
#
loop_
_entity_poly.entity_id
_entity_poly.type
_entity_poly.pdbx_seq_one_letter_code
_entity_poly.pdbx_strand_id
1 'polypeptide(L)'
;MKIRYLIVSWTDVLLEPRDIPKLRGFFVNQFPEDHIFHNHLPGFGYNYKAPQIQYRVIEKHPALLAINDGIDIIKKVFLEVDKLEINGKTLISNEREISLKEEDFGLTENYYPYFFASPWMALNQENYQEYNKMNTFQRNQRLKTILKNNLKTLSKAFDYWIPEVDKLNVDGWFKPLEVNFHNQPMQCFTGDFTTNFLIPEFLGLGKQSARGFGVVRKRKEEK
;
A
#
# COMPACT_ATOMS: atom_id res chain seq x y z
N MET A 1 -0.50 6.78 18.24
CA MET A 1 0.96 6.66 18.37
C MET A 1 1.61 7.34 17.18
N LYS A 2 2.94 7.46 17.14
CA LYS A 2 3.65 7.90 15.92
C LYS A 2 4.30 6.72 15.25
N ILE A 3 4.24 6.67 13.93
CA ILE A 3 5.02 5.72 13.12
C ILE A 3 6.06 6.46 12.32
N ARG A 4 7.17 5.78 12.05
CA ARG A 4 8.24 6.28 11.20
C ARG A 4 8.33 5.43 9.94
N TYR A 5 8.46 6.08 8.80
CA TYR A 5 8.63 5.42 7.52
C TYR A 5 9.43 6.32 6.57
N LEU A 6 10.01 5.71 5.55
CA LEU A 6 10.90 6.39 4.63
C LEU A 6 10.43 6.16 3.20
N ILE A 7 10.40 7.21 2.39
CA ILE A 7 10.07 7.13 0.97
C ILE A 7 11.30 7.52 0.16
N VAL A 8 11.69 6.67 -0.79
CA VAL A 8 12.66 7.01 -1.85
C VAL A 8 11.94 7.03 -3.18
N SER A 9 12.14 8.08 -3.97
CA SER A 9 11.54 8.25 -5.30
C SER A 9 12.59 8.69 -6.32
N TRP A 10 12.47 8.19 -7.55
CA TRP A 10 13.27 8.64 -8.69
C TRP A 10 12.43 9.65 -9.48
N THR A 11 12.62 10.93 -9.19
CA THR A 11 11.72 12.04 -9.56
C THR A 11 11.86 12.49 -11.00
N ASP A 12 12.91 12.08 -11.70
CA ASP A 12 13.10 12.28 -13.14
C ASP A 12 12.69 11.07 -13.98
N VAL A 13 12.27 9.96 -13.34
CA VAL A 13 11.81 8.74 -14.03
C VAL A 13 10.30 8.64 -13.98
N LEU A 14 9.67 8.36 -15.12
CA LEU A 14 8.25 8.08 -15.20
C LEU A 14 7.98 6.57 -15.20
N LEU A 15 7.02 6.14 -14.39
CA LEU A 15 6.57 4.76 -14.28
C LEU A 15 5.05 4.69 -14.17
N GLU A 16 4.43 3.79 -14.94
CA GLU A 16 3.00 3.52 -14.82
C GLU A 16 2.73 2.51 -13.69
N PRO A 17 1.59 2.58 -12.98
CA PRO A 17 1.27 1.62 -11.91
C PRO A 17 1.32 0.15 -12.34
N ARG A 18 1.00 -0.15 -13.61
CA ARG A 18 1.11 -1.51 -14.19
C ARG A 18 2.54 -2.05 -14.23
N ASP A 19 3.55 -1.19 -14.11
CA ASP A 19 4.96 -1.57 -14.12
C ASP A 19 5.53 -1.82 -12.72
N ILE A 20 4.76 -1.60 -11.65
CA ILE A 20 5.17 -1.90 -10.27
C ILE A 20 5.67 -3.36 -10.09
N PRO A 21 5.07 -4.40 -10.69
CA PRO A 21 5.62 -5.76 -10.61
C PRO A 21 7.04 -5.88 -11.18
N LYS A 22 7.38 -5.09 -12.21
CA LYS A 22 8.72 -5.07 -12.82
C LYS A 22 9.70 -4.28 -11.96
N LEU A 23 9.26 -3.16 -11.39
CA LEU A 23 10.05 -2.43 -10.38
C LEU A 23 10.42 -3.36 -9.22
N ARG A 24 9.45 -4.13 -8.71
CA ARG A 24 9.73 -5.15 -7.71
C ARG A 24 10.71 -6.21 -8.19
N GLY A 25 10.53 -6.72 -9.41
CA GLY A 25 11.45 -7.70 -10.00
C GLY A 25 12.88 -7.18 -10.09
N PHE A 26 13.06 -5.92 -10.47
CA PHE A 26 14.36 -5.25 -10.49
C PHE A 26 15.03 -5.26 -9.11
N PHE A 27 14.35 -4.79 -8.07
CA PHE A 27 14.94 -4.75 -6.71
C PHE A 27 15.24 -6.15 -6.15
N VAL A 28 14.38 -7.13 -6.43
CA VAL A 28 14.59 -8.54 -6.08
C VAL A 28 15.86 -9.10 -6.75
N ASN A 29 16.13 -8.73 -7.99
CA ASN A 29 17.31 -9.19 -8.74
C ASN A 29 18.59 -8.40 -8.37
N GLN A 30 18.46 -7.11 -8.10
CA GLN A 30 19.58 -6.22 -7.76
C GLN A 30 20.12 -6.51 -6.34
N PHE A 31 19.25 -6.92 -5.43
CA PHE A 31 19.59 -7.22 -4.03
C PHE A 31 19.19 -8.66 -3.66
N PRO A 32 19.82 -9.69 -4.24
CA PRO A 32 19.43 -11.08 -4.04
C PRO A 32 19.65 -11.54 -2.58
N GLU A 33 20.68 -11.02 -1.91
CA GLU A 33 21.02 -11.36 -0.53
C GLU A 33 20.11 -10.67 0.51
N ASP A 34 19.45 -9.57 0.13
CA ASP A 34 18.59 -8.80 1.02
C ASP A 34 17.16 -9.36 1.00
N HIS A 35 16.90 -10.40 1.80
CA HIS A 35 15.59 -11.09 1.92
C HIS A 35 14.38 -10.19 2.14
N ILE A 36 14.59 -8.95 2.61
CA ILE A 36 13.52 -7.96 2.81
C ILE A 36 12.81 -7.56 1.50
N PHE A 37 13.51 -7.60 0.35
CA PHE A 37 12.90 -7.33 -0.96
C PHE A 37 12.07 -8.53 -1.45
N HIS A 38 12.47 -9.73 -1.03
CA HIS A 38 11.84 -10.99 -1.41
C HIS A 38 10.54 -11.22 -0.63
N ASN A 39 10.42 -10.71 0.60
CA ASN A 39 9.30 -11.00 1.53
C ASN A 39 9.04 -12.51 1.71
N HIS A 40 10.04 -13.34 1.42
CA HIS A 40 10.05 -14.79 1.58
C HIS A 40 11.35 -15.15 2.29
N LEU A 41 11.27 -15.82 3.45
CA LEU A 41 12.44 -16.47 4.04
C LEU A 41 12.66 -17.82 3.33
N PRO A 42 13.92 -18.23 3.08
CA PRO A 42 14.21 -19.59 2.67
C PRO A 42 13.98 -20.53 3.87
N GLY A 43 13.03 -21.44 3.74
CA GLY A 43 12.73 -22.48 4.74
C GLY A 43 11.58 -22.15 5.68
N PHE A 44 10.50 -22.93 5.55
CA PHE A 44 9.40 -23.14 6.51
C PHE A 44 8.88 -21.91 7.29
N GLY A 45 7.86 -21.26 6.72
CA GLY A 45 6.95 -20.40 7.46
C GLY A 45 6.63 -19.11 6.71
N TYR A 46 5.35 -18.87 6.41
CA TYR A 46 4.90 -17.53 6.08
C TYR A 46 5.15 -16.67 7.32
N ASN A 47 6.17 -15.81 7.27
CA ASN A 47 6.37 -14.85 8.34
C ASN A 47 5.13 -13.92 8.32
N TYR A 48 4.36 -13.90 9.42
CA TYR A 48 3.15 -13.08 9.57
C TYR A 48 3.44 -11.57 9.62
N LYS A 49 4.70 -11.16 9.44
CA LYS A 49 5.14 -9.77 9.43
C LYS A 49 4.73 -9.10 8.13
N ALA A 50 4.24 -7.87 8.23
CA ALA A 50 3.91 -7.06 7.07
C ALA A 50 5.15 -6.79 6.20
N PRO A 51 5.00 -6.61 4.88
CA PRO A 51 6.11 -6.24 4.01
C PRO A 51 6.78 -4.95 4.46
N GLN A 52 8.08 -5.04 4.75
CA GLN A 52 8.88 -3.90 5.24
C GLN A 52 9.25 -2.94 4.12
N ILE A 53 9.29 -3.41 2.88
CA ILE A 53 9.44 -2.60 1.67
C ILE A 53 8.20 -2.77 0.80
N GLN A 54 7.68 -1.64 0.34
CA GLN A 54 6.45 -1.54 -0.44
C GLN A 54 6.70 -0.68 -1.67
N TYR A 55 6.15 -1.11 -2.80
CA TYR A 55 6.37 -0.48 -4.10
C TYR A 55 5.21 0.44 -4.45
N ARG A 56 5.53 1.61 -4.99
CA ARG A 56 4.58 2.68 -5.29
C ARG A 56 4.89 3.32 -6.63
N VAL A 57 3.86 3.97 -7.16
CA VAL A 57 4.00 5.05 -8.14
C VAL A 57 3.37 6.27 -7.48
N ILE A 58 4.19 7.28 -7.16
CA ILE A 58 3.76 8.53 -6.55
C ILE A 58 3.93 9.61 -7.61
N GLU A 59 2.82 10.26 -8.00
CA GLU A 59 2.84 11.35 -8.99
C GLU A 59 3.51 10.94 -10.31
N LYS A 60 3.29 9.69 -10.75
CA LYS A 60 3.91 9.02 -11.92
C LYS A 60 5.39 8.67 -11.77
N HIS A 61 5.98 8.86 -10.60
CA HIS A 61 7.35 8.49 -10.32
C HIS A 61 7.42 7.17 -9.55
N PRO A 62 8.36 6.27 -9.88
CA PRO A 62 8.57 5.07 -9.10
C PRO A 62 9.04 5.45 -7.70
N ALA A 63 8.50 4.78 -6.70
CA ALA A 63 8.89 5.00 -5.32
C ALA A 63 8.88 3.71 -4.50
N LEU A 64 9.75 3.68 -3.50
CA LEU A 64 9.79 2.66 -2.48
C LEU A 64 9.41 3.28 -1.14
N LEU A 65 8.49 2.65 -0.43
CA LEU A 65 8.13 2.99 0.94
C LEU A 65 8.67 1.90 1.88
N ALA A 66 9.43 2.31 2.88
CA ALA A 66 10.03 1.42 3.86
C ALA A 66 9.57 1.72 5.28
N ILE A 67 9.33 0.65 6.04
CA ILE A 67 8.94 0.67 7.46
C ILE A 67 9.88 -0.22 8.26
N ASN A 68 9.99 0.04 9.57
CA ASN A 68 10.87 -0.66 10.53
C ASN A 68 12.25 -1.01 9.92
N ASP A 69 12.63 -2.29 9.87
CA ASP A 69 13.92 -2.79 9.37
C ASP A 69 14.18 -2.44 7.88
N GLY A 70 13.12 -2.16 7.11
CA GLY A 70 13.24 -1.71 5.73
C GLY A 70 13.90 -0.33 5.60
N ILE A 71 13.84 0.50 6.65
CA ILE A 71 14.36 1.87 6.63
C ILE A 71 15.88 1.90 6.46
N ASP A 72 16.61 0.93 7.00
CA ASP A 72 18.07 0.92 6.86
C ASP A 72 18.50 0.46 5.47
N ILE A 73 17.79 -0.50 4.89
CA ILE A 73 18.08 -1.03 3.55
C ILE A 73 17.78 0.00 2.45
N ILE A 74 16.69 0.76 2.59
CA ILE A 74 16.32 1.75 1.57
C ILE A 74 17.28 2.96 1.52
N LYS A 75 18.03 3.25 2.59
CA LYS A 75 19.10 4.27 2.57
C LYS A 75 20.21 3.88 1.59
N LYS A 76 20.58 2.60 1.58
CA LYS A 76 21.54 2.05 0.61
C LYS A 76 21.00 2.17 -0.81
N VAL A 77 19.73 1.83 -1.03
CA VAL A 77 19.06 2.01 -2.32
C VAL A 77 19.13 3.45 -2.82
N PHE A 78 18.84 4.42 -1.96
CA PHE A 78 18.89 5.84 -2.33
C PHE A 78 20.27 6.25 -2.84
N LEU A 79 21.35 5.78 -2.21
CA LEU A 79 22.72 6.11 -2.61
C LEU A 79 23.16 5.36 -3.87
N GLU A 80 22.90 4.06 -3.94
CA GLU A 80 23.53 3.17 -4.92
C GLU A 80 22.72 2.95 -6.21
N VAL A 81 21.40 3.18 -6.19
CA VAL A 81 20.53 2.84 -7.34
C VAL A 81 20.21 4.08 -8.14
N ASP A 82 21.01 4.35 -9.18
CA ASP A 82 20.85 5.45 -10.14
C ASP A 82 20.20 5.01 -11.46
N LYS A 83 19.88 3.73 -11.60
CA LYS A 83 19.19 3.17 -12.77
C LYS A 83 18.15 2.15 -12.35
N LEU A 84 17.07 2.06 -13.13
CA LEU A 84 16.02 1.05 -12.98
C LEU A 84 15.88 0.25 -14.26
N GLU A 85 15.86 -1.07 -14.18
CA GLU A 85 15.59 -1.93 -15.33
C GLU A 85 14.11 -2.35 -15.37
N ILE A 86 13.36 -1.78 -16.31
CA ILE A 86 11.91 -2.00 -16.44
C ILE A 86 11.59 -2.45 -17.87
N ASN A 87 10.99 -3.63 -18.03
CA ASN A 87 10.67 -4.21 -19.35
C ASN A 87 11.89 -4.32 -20.29
N GLY A 88 13.07 -4.65 -19.76
CA GLY A 88 14.31 -4.70 -20.55
C GLY A 88 14.83 -3.34 -21.01
N LYS A 89 14.24 -2.23 -20.53
CA LYS A 89 14.75 -0.87 -20.73
C LYS A 89 15.47 -0.40 -19.48
N THR A 90 16.62 0.23 -19.67
CA THR A 90 17.33 0.92 -18.59
C THR A 90 16.82 2.36 -18.50
N LEU A 91 16.27 2.73 -17.36
CA LEU A 91 15.85 4.09 -17.02
C LEU A 91 16.91 4.67 -16.09
N ILE A 92 17.74 5.58 -16.59
CA ILE A 92 18.74 6.28 -15.77
C ILE A 92 18.05 7.43 -15.04
N SER A 93 18.39 7.61 -13.77
CA SER A 93 17.90 8.67 -12.90
C SER A 93 19.07 9.44 -12.32
N ASN A 94 19.07 10.74 -12.55
CA ASN A 94 20.00 11.68 -11.96
C ASN A 94 19.38 12.39 -10.74
N GLU A 95 18.05 12.32 -10.59
CA GLU A 95 17.31 12.95 -9.49
C GLU A 95 16.57 11.91 -8.64
N ARG A 96 17.01 11.80 -7.39
CA ARG A 96 16.40 10.96 -6.38
C ARG A 96 16.07 11.81 -5.16
N GLU A 97 14.90 11.58 -4.60
CA GLU A 97 14.49 12.19 -3.34
C GLU A 97 14.31 11.12 -2.27
N ILE A 98 14.64 11.51 -1.04
CA ILE A 98 14.45 10.69 0.15
C ILE A 98 13.72 11.52 1.21
N SER A 99 12.63 10.97 1.74
CA SER A 99 11.84 11.63 2.78
C SER A 99 11.66 10.70 3.97
N LEU A 100 12.16 11.13 5.13
CA LEU A 100 11.83 10.52 6.41
C LEU A 100 10.55 11.17 6.95
N LYS A 101 9.55 10.35 7.22
CA LYS A 101 8.27 10.78 7.76
C LYS A 101 8.10 10.22 9.17
N GLU A 102 7.62 11.05 10.07
CA GLU A 102 7.13 10.64 11.38
C GLU A 102 5.74 11.24 11.58
N GLU A 103 4.72 10.39 11.55
CA GLU A 103 3.33 10.82 11.48
C GLU A 103 2.47 10.08 12.49
N ASP A 104 1.41 10.76 12.93
CA ASP A 104 0.43 10.16 13.83
C ASP A 104 -0.34 9.03 13.13
N PHE A 105 -0.49 7.94 13.86
CA PHE A 105 -1.14 6.71 13.42
C PHE A 105 -1.98 6.14 14.56
N GLY A 106 -3.22 5.78 14.26
CA GLY A 106 -4.11 5.13 15.21
C GLY A 106 -5.49 5.75 15.32
N LEU A 107 -6.27 5.23 16.27
CA LEU A 107 -7.63 5.70 16.55
C LEU A 107 -7.63 7.16 17.04
N THR A 108 -8.66 7.90 16.67
CA THR A 108 -8.86 9.32 17.00
C THR A 108 -10.34 9.56 17.30
N GLU A 109 -10.66 10.65 18.00
CA GLU A 109 -12.03 11.11 18.19
C GLU A 109 -12.60 11.80 16.93
N ASN A 110 -11.74 12.45 16.16
CA ASN A 110 -12.09 13.13 14.91
C ASN A 110 -12.13 12.18 13.72
N TYR A 111 -13.00 12.49 12.76
CA TYR A 111 -13.14 11.80 11.49
C TYR A 111 -12.36 12.51 10.39
N TYR A 112 -11.66 11.75 9.56
CA TYR A 112 -10.85 12.28 8.48
C TYR A 112 -11.23 11.67 7.12
N PRO A 113 -11.33 12.48 6.06
CA PRO A 113 -11.61 11.99 4.72
C PRO A 113 -10.33 11.49 4.03
N TYR A 114 -10.47 10.38 3.33
CA TYR A 114 -9.44 9.68 2.58
C TYR A 114 -9.97 9.22 1.22
N PHE A 115 -9.06 8.94 0.30
CA PHE A 115 -9.39 8.29 -0.96
C PHE A 115 -8.34 7.25 -1.32
N PHE A 116 -8.75 6.27 -2.13
CA PHE A 116 -7.84 5.31 -2.74
C PHE A 116 -7.15 5.93 -3.96
N ALA A 117 -5.86 6.24 -3.82
CA ALA A 117 -5.00 6.73 -4.89
C ALA A 117 -4.58 5.61 -5.87
N SER A 118 -4.83 4.34 -5.53
CA SER A 118 -4.68 3.20 -6.42
C SER A 118 -5.81 2.18 -6.21
N PRO A 119 -6.06 1.26 -7.16
CA PRO A 119 -7.13 0.28 -7.03
C PRO A 119 -7.03 -0.52 -5.73
N TRP A 120 -8.11 -0.56 -4.96
CA TRP A 120 -8.20 -1.30 -3.71
C TRP A 120 -8.69 -2.72 -3.97
N MET A 121 -7.82 -3.70 -3.75
CA MET A 121 -8.16 -5.12 -3.86
C MET A 121 -8.75 -5.62 -2.52
N ALA A 122 -10.03 -5.33 -2.30
CA ALA A 122 -10.74 -5.62 -1.05
C ALA A 122 -11.10 -7.10 -0.89
N LEU A 123 -11.41 -7.79 -1.99
CA LEU A 123 -12.00 -9.12 -1.97
C LEU A 123 -10.94 -10.22 -2.03
N ASN A 124 -11.17 -11.31 -1.29
CA ASN A 124 -10.48 -12.59 -1.44
C ASN A 124 -11.36 -13.56 -2.25
N GLN A 125 -10.84 -14.75 -2.55
CA GLN A 125 -11.55 -15.69 -3.42
C GLN A 125 -12.88 -16.18 -2.80
N GLU A 126 -12.91 -16.36 -1.48
CA GLU A 126 -14.09 -16.80 -0.73
C GLU A 126 -15.18 -15.71 -0.72
N ASN A 127 -14.83 -14.48 -0.32
CA ASN A 127 -15.80 -13.40 -0.16
C ASN A 127 -16.22 -12.77 -1.50
N TYR A 128 -15.49 -13.00 -2.59
CA TYR A 128 -15.86 -12.56 -3.93
C TYR A 128 -17.18 -13.20 -4.39
N GLN A 129 -17.35 -14.50 -4.15
CA GLN A 129 -18.58 -15.22 -4.52
C GLN A 129 -19.79 -14.69 -3.75
N GLU A 130 -19.64 -14.43 -2.45
CA GLU A 130 -20.69 -13.84 -1.63
C GLU A 130 -21.03 -12.43 -2.09
N TYR A 131 -20.02 -11.60 -2.33
CA TYR A 131 -20.18 -10.21 -2.78
C TYR A 131 -21.02 -10.13 -4.07
N ASN A 132 -20.80 -11.04 -5.01
CA ASN A 132 -21.54 -11.06 -6.28
C ASN A 132 -23.02 -11.38 -6.10
N LYS A 133 -23.42 -12.10 -5.04
CA LYS A 133 -24.82 -12.43 -4.72
C LYS A 133 -25.55 -11.30 -3.98
N MET A 134 -24.82 -10.32 -3.46
CA MET A 134 -25.38 -9.21 -2.68
C MET A 134 -25.95 -8.09 -3.55
N ASN A 135 -26.95 -7.38 -3.05
CA ASN A 135 -27.42 -6.13 -3.64
C ASN A 135 -26.46 -4.96 -3.34
N THR A 136 -26.66 -3.82 -3.99
CA THR A 136 -25.78 -2.64 -3.86
C THR A 136 -25.59 -2.17 -2.42
N PHE A 137 -26.66 -2.14 -1.61
CA PHE A 137 -26.58 -1.73 -0.21
C PHE A 137 -25.74 -2.70 0.62
N GLN A 138 -26.02 -4.00 0.49
CA GLN A 138 -25.27 -5.07 1.17
C GLN A 138 -23.79 -5.08 0.76
N ARG A 139 -23.50 -4.90 -0.54
CA ARG A 139 -22.13 -4.77 -1.06
C ARG A 139 -21.39 -3.61 -0.41
N ASN A 140 -22.02 -2.45 -0.30
CA ASN A 140 -21.39 -1.30 0.35
C ASN A 140 -21.11 -1.57 1.84
N GLN A 141 -22.07 -2.15 2.57
CA GLN A 141 -21.86 -2.53 3.99
C GLN A 141 -20.74 -3.57 4.16
N ARG A 142 -20.66 -4.55 3.24
CA ARG A 142 -19.58 -5.54 3.22
C ARG A 142 -18.22 -4.89 2.99
N LEU A 143 -18.10 -3.95 2.04
CA LEU A 143 -16.87 -3.21 1.79
C LEU A 143 -16.45 -2.37 2.99
N LYS A 144 -17.38 -1.67 3.66
CA LYS A 144 -17.10 -0.95 4.93
C LYS A 144 -16.55 -1.88 6.00
N THR A 145 -17.14 -3.07 6.15
CA THR A 145 -16.65 -4.09 7.09
C THR A 145 -15.24 -4.56 6.75
N ILE A 146 -14.96 -4.81 5.46
CA ILE A 146 -13.62 -5.19 4.98
C ILE A 146 -12.61 -4.06 5.25
N LEU A 147 -12.98 -2.80 5.00
CA LEU A 147 -12.14 -1.65 5.25
C LEU A 147 -11.77 -1.52 6.73
N LYS A 148 -12.75 -1.64 7.64
CA LYS A 148 -12.51 -1.68 9.10
C LYS A 148 -11.51 -2.78 9.46
N ASN A 149 -11.63 -3.96 8.86
CA ASN A 149 -10.68 -5.06 9.09
C ASN A 149 -9.31 -4.80 8.45
N ASN A 150 -9.23 -4.13 7.31
CA ASN A 150 -7.95 -3.73 6.71
C ASN A 150 -7.20 -2.73 7.61
N LEU A 151 -7.88 -1.81 8.29
CA LEU A 151 -7.26 -0.92 9.28
C LEU A 151 -6.72 -1.70 10.49
N LYS A 152 -7.43 -2.74 10.95
CA LYS A 152 -6.91 -3.65 11.99
C LYS A 152 -5.65 -4.38 11.52
N THR A 153 -5.65 -4.90 10.29
CA THR A 153 -4.48 -5.56 9.71
C THR A 153 -3.30 -4.60 9.56
N LEU A 154 -3.54 -3.37 9.10
CA LEU A 154 -2.52 -2.33 9.01
C LEU A 154 -1.98 -1.98 10.40
N SER A 155 -2.84 -1.89 11.42
CA SER A 155 -2.41 -1.60 12.79
C SER A 155 -1.44 -2.65 13.33
N LYS A 156 -1.73 -3.94 13.08
CA LYS A 156 -0.82 -5.04 13.42
C LYS A 156 0.54 -4.95 12.70
N ALA A 157 0.60 -4.38 11.50
CA ALA A 157 1.84 -4.19 10.76
C ALA A 157 2.83 -3.22 11.44
N PHE A 158 2.30 -2.32 12.28
CA PHE A 158 3.06 -1.34 13.06
C PHE A 158 3.02 -1.65 14.56
N ASP A 159 2.74 -2.91 14.94
CA ASP A 159 2.62 -3.33 16.33
C ASP A 159 1.67 -2.46 17.17
N TYR A 160 0.66 -1.88 16.51
CA TYR A 160 -0.36 -1.04 17.14
C TYR A 160 -1.60 -1.86 17.46
N TRP A 161 -1.91 -1.95 18.75
CA TRP A 161 -3.21 -2.43 19.21
C TRP A 161 -4.19 -1.26 19.27
N ILE A 162 -5.27 -1.33 18.49
CA ILE A 162 -6.30 -0.28 18.47
C ILE A 162 -7.04 -0.27 19.83
N PRO A 163 -6.90 0.77 20.66
CA PRO A 163 -7.64 0.89 21.90
C PRO A 163 -9.14 0.96 21.59
N GLU A 164 -9.98 0.33 22.41
CA GLU A 164 -11.43 0.39 22.25
C GLU A 164 -11.89 0.14 20.80
N VAL A 165 -11.39 -0.92 20.18
CA VAL A 165 -11.54 -1.24 18.74
C VAL A 165 -12.98 -1.18 18.21
N ASP A 166 -13.99 -1.30 19.08
CA ASP A 166 -15.39 -1.17 18.72
C ASP A 166 -15.76 0.27 18.31
N LYS A 167 -15.08 1.28 18.86
CA LYS A 167 -15.21 2.70 18.49
C LYS A 167 -14.63 3.03 17.11
N LEU A 168 -13.89 2.11 16.47
CA LEU A 168 -13.38 2.32 15.11
C LEU A 168 -14.55 2.32 14.11
N ASN A 169 -14.73 3.43 13.43
CA ASN A 169 -15.80 3.65 12.46
C ASN A 169 -15.22 3.98 11.08
N VAL A 170 -15.87 3.44 10.06
CA VAL A 170 -15.56 3.71 8.66
C VAL A 170 -16.86 3.90 7.92
N ASP A 171 -16.91 4.91 7.07
CA ASP A 171 -17.98 5.10 6.10
C ASP A 171 -17.38 5.46 4.73
N GLY A 172 -18.08 5.18 3.64
CA GLY A 172 -17.52 5.44 2.32
C GLY A 172 -18.38 4.94 1.17
N TRP A 173 -17.91 5.31 -0.02
CA TRP A 173 -18.54 5.01 -1.31
C TRP A 173 -17.50 4.46 -2.27
N PHE A 174 -17.75 3.25 -2.77
CA PHE A 174 -16.79 2.51 -3.57
C PHE A 174 -17.38 2.16 -4.93
N LYS A 175 -16.61 2.39 -5.99
CA LYS A 175 -16.94 2.04 -7.36
C LYS A 175 -16.15 0.81 -7.78
N PRO A 176 -16.79 -0.24 -8.33
CA PRO A 176 -16.07 -1.39 -8.85
C PRO A 176 -15.23 -1.00 -10.06
N LEU A 177 -14.05 -1.58 -10.18
CA LEU A 177 -13.26 -1.63 -11.41
C LEU A 177 -12.61 -3.00 -11.58
N GLU A 178 -12.35 -3.39 -12.81
CA GLU A 178 -11.57 -4.58 -13.12
C GLU A 178 -10.10 -4.20 -13.33
N VAL A 179 -9.19 -4.97 -12.73
CA VAL A 179 -7.74 -4.82 -12.91
C VAL A 179 -7.14 -6.17 -13.26
N ASN A 180 -6.35 -6.24 -14.32
CA ASN A 180 -5.58 -7.45 -14.62
C ASN A 180 -4.37 -7.54 -13.67
N PHE A 181 -4.29 -8.64 -12.93
CA PHE A 181 -3.17 -8.95 -12.04
C PHE A 181 -2.69 -10.37 -12.33
N HIS A 182 -1.46 -10.52 -12.85
CA HIS A 182 -0.89 -11.81 -13.27
C HIS A 182 -1.78 -12.58 -14.26
N ASN A 183 -2.28 -11.91 -15.29
CA ASN A 183 -3.17 -12.47 -16.31
C ASN A 183 -4.51 -12.98 -15.77
N GLN A 184 -4.91 -12.52 -14.58
CA GLN A 184 -6.21 -12.81 -13.98
C GLN A 184 -6.97 -11.50 -13.76
N PRO A 185 -8.21 -11.37 -14.26
CA PRO A 185 -9.05 -10.22 -13.96
C PRO A 185 -9.44 -10.24 -12.48
N MET A 186 -9.12 -9.15 -11.77
CA MET A 186 -9.42 -8.98 -10.36
C MET A 186 -10.41 -7.84 -10.17
N GLN A 187 -11.49 -8.12 -9.46
CA GLN A 187 -12.41 -7.09 -9.00
C GLN A 187 -11.74 -6.23 -7.91
N CYS A 188 -11.48 -4.98 -8.26
CA CYS A 188 -10.95 -3.95 -7.37
C CYS A 188 -11.96 -2.83 -7.20
N PHE A 189 -11.61 -1.84 -6.37
CA PHE A 189 -12.45 -0.70 -6.04
C PHE A 189 -11.66 0.60 -6.06
N THR A 190 -12.29 1.68 -6.50
CA THR A 190 -11.87 3.05 -6.23
C THR A 190 -12.92 3.71 -5.36
N GLY A 191 -12.58 4.82 -4.70
CA GLY A 191 -13.56 5.55 -3.91
C GLY A 191 -12.96 6.37 -2.80
N ASP A 192 -13.86 7.05 -2.11
CA ASP A 192 -13.60 7.92 -0.97
C ASP A 192 -14.20 7.28 0.28
N PHE A 193 -13.54 7.48 1.41
CA PHE A 193 -14.01 7.01 2.70
C PHE A 193 -13.60 7.96 3.82
N THR A 194 -14.36 7.93 4.90
CA THR A 194 -14.10 8.69 6.11
C THR A 194 -13.94 7.73 7.27
N THR A 195 -12.94 7.96 8.12
CA THR A 195 -12.72 7.14 9.32
C THR A 195 -12.17 7.96 10.45
N ASN A 196 -12.46 7.55 11.68
CA ASN A 196 -11.83 8.08 12.88
C ASN A 196 -10.51 7.36 13.19
N PHE A 197 -9.66 7.23 12.17
CA PHE A 197 -8.35 6.59 12.26
C PHE A 197 -7.35 7.37 11.42
N LEU A 198 -6.20 7.74 12.00
CA LEU A 198 -5.13 8.42 11.29
C LEU A 198 -4.31 7.41 10.49
N ILE A 199 -4.31 7.60 9.16
CA ILE A 199 -3.52 6.83 8.21
C ILE A 199 -2.54 7.77 7.51
N PRO A 200 -1.23 7.60 7.73
CA PRO A 200 -0.18 8.27 6.98
C PRO A 200 -0.30 8.08 5.46
N GLU A 201 0.19 9.07 4.70
CA GLU A 201 0.09 9.02 3.24
C GLU A 201 0.86 7.83 2.65
N PHE A 202 0.35 7.31 1.54
CA PHE A 202 0.96 6.25 0.74
C PHE A 202 1.01 4.85 1.38
N LEU A 203 0.48 4.67 2.60
CA LEU A 203 0.20 3.34 3.13
C LEU A 203 -0.89 2.65 2.30
N GLY A 204 -0.82 1.32 2.24
CA GLY A 204 -1.75 0.52 1.45
C GLY A 204 -2.67 -0.32 2.32
N LEU A 205 -3.95 -0.39 1.93
CA LEU A 205 -4.97 -1.23 2.55
C LEU A 205 -5.41 -2.35 1.61
N GLY A 206 -5.91 -3.45 2.20
CA GLY A 206 -6.39 -4.60 1.43
C GLY A 206 -5.26 -5.50 0.93
N LYS A 207 -5.58 -6.34 -0.06
CA LYS A 207 -4.63 -7.31 -0.61
C LYS A 207 -3.64 -6.62 -1.55
N GLN A 208 -2.44 -7.21 -1.66
CA GLN A 208 -1.38 -6.73 -2.55
C GLN A 208 -0.98 -5.26 -2.27
N SER A 209 -1.20 -4.76 -1.05
CA SER A 209 -0.86 -3.39 -0.66
C SER A 209 0.62 -3.07 -0.83
N ALA A 210 1.50 -4.02 -0.53
CA ALA A 210 2.94 -3.88 -0.78
C ALA A 210 3.31 -3.79 -2.27
N ARG A 211 2.41 -4.19 -3.18
CA ARG A 211 2.58 -4.09 -4.65
C ARG A 211 1.82 -2.91 -5.25
N GLY A 212 1.50 -1.90 -4.43
CA GLY A 212 0.92 -0.64 -4.89
C GLY A 212 -0.61 -0.64 -5.03
N PHE A 213 -1.31 -1.65 -4.53
CA PHE A 213 -2.78 -1.64 -4.45
C PHE A 213 -3.28 -0.97 -3.17
N GLY A 214 -4.49 -0.41 -3.23
CA GLY A 214 -5.18 0.20 -2.09
C GLY A 214 -4.40 1.30 -1.39
N VAL A 215 -3.55 2.02 -2.12
CA VAL A 215 -2.77 3.13 -1.60
C VAL A 215 -3.72 4.24 -1.18
N VAL A 216 -3.59 4.72 0.05
CA VAL A 216 -4.47 5.76 0.59
C VAL A 216 -3.78 7.11 0.63
N ARG A 217 -4.58 8.16 0.44
CA ARG A 217 -4.18 9.54 0.67
C ARG A 217 -5.29 10.28 1.39
N LYS A 218 -4.90 11.26 2.22
CA LYS A 218 -5.87 12.14 2.87
C LYS A 218 -6.47 13.06 1.81
N ARG A 219 -7.79 13.24 1.83
CA ARG A 219 -8.43 14.26 1.00
C ARG A 219 -8.09 15.61 1.65
N LYS A 220 -7.43 16.50 0.90
CA LYS A 220 -7.27 17.89 1.35
C LYS A 220 -8.64 18.57 1.26
N GLU A 221 -9.02 19.31 2.29
CA GLU A 221 -10.16 20.22 2.20
C GLU A 221 -9.84 21.24 1.11
N GLU A 222 -10.71 21.36 0.11
CA GLU A 222 -10.67 22.50 -0.79
C GLU A 222 -11.00 23.74 0.06
N LYS A 223 -10.03 24.64 0.19
CA LYS A 223 -10.22 25.94 0.83
C LYS A 223 -11.01 26.87 -0.09
#